data_AF-A0A812R7R5-F1
#
_entry.id   AF-A0A812R7R5-F1
#
_cell.length_a   1.000
_cell.length_b   1.000
_cell.length_c   1.000
_cell.angle_alpha   90.00
_cell.angle_beta   90.00
_cell.angle_gamma   90.00
#
_symmetry.space_group_name_H-M   'P 1'
#
loop_
_entity.id
_entity.type
_entity.pdbx_description
1 polymer ?
#
loop_
_entity_poly.entity_id
_entity_poly.type
_entity_poly.pdbx_seq_one_letter_code
_entity_poly.pdbx_strand_id
1 'polypeptide(L)'
;MRSALLAQIRQEQPKEQVNRLAVVETYPPFGSLVPLTGVFSLAQTAARITAPGELPGMSVRFGKLTNDDLDAYRFVCTQYIGLIRYADPDEKVVGYDKAGRFKACDDAIAAVGRARDVLKKTDAKDEAQKADVTAFQKEVSAIGVNLAGFFALIPQGDFVKALSLSQKLRNMDTDKDNQLSEEEVTTVRSGMKPLAQDDTDVVAALRKLGAGRLLIP
;
A
#
# COMPACT_ATOMS: atom_id res chain seq x y z
N MET A 1 30.62 -55.68 -36.14
CA MET A 1 30.81 -54.62 -35.12
C MET A 1 30.59 -53.22 -35.72
N ARG A 2 29.37 -52.86 -36.13
CA ARG A 2 28.99 -51.49 -36.55
C ARG A 2 27.51 -51.17 -36.27
N SER A 3 26.95 -51.68 -35.18
CA SER A 3 25.54 -51.44 -34.80
C SER A 3 25.37 -50.94 -33.36
N ALA A 4 26.40 -50.30 -32.81
CA ALA A 4 26.37 -49.71 -31.47
C ALA A 4 26.74 -48.21 -31.48
N LEU A 5 26.44 -47.50 -32.58
CA LEU A 5 26.79 -46.09 -32.74
C LEU A 5 25.61 -45.23 -33.23
N LEU A 6 24.39 -45.54 -32.78
CA LEU A 6 23.19 -44.74 -33.06
C LEU A 6 22.30 -44.53 -31.81
N ALA A 7 22.84 -44.77 -30.61
CA ALA A 7 22.09 -44.70 -29.35
C ALA A 7 22.43 -43.49 -28.47
N GLN A 8 23.20 -42.52 -28.95
CA GLN A 8 23.54 -41.33 -28.17
C GLN A 8 23.45 -40.09 -29.04
N ILE A 9 22.97 -39.01 -28.42
CA ILE A 9 22.67 -37.70 -29.01
C ILE A 9 21.26 -37.60 -29.62
N ARG A 10 20.24 -38.03 -28.86
CA ARG A 10 19.04 -37.19 -28.77
C ARG A 10 19.39 -36.11 -27.76
N GLN A 11 19.95 -35.01 -28.24
CA GLN A 11 20.07 -33.78 -27.46
C GLN A 11 18.65 -33.44 -27.02
N GLU A 12 18.31 -33.75 -25.77
CA GLU A 12 17.28 -33.00 -25.08
C GLU A 12 17.76 -31.55 -25.13
N GLN A 13 17.17 -30.80 -26.06
CA GLN A 13 17.33 -29.36 -26.06
C GLN A 13 17.01 -28.90 -24.63
N PRO A 14 17.87 -28.09 -23.99
CA PRO A 14 17.51 -27.51 -22.72
C PRO A 14 16.18 -26.81 -22.97
N LYS A 15 15.11 -27.30 -22.31
CA LYS A 15 13.83 -26.61 -22.30
C LYS A 15 14.17 -25.22 -21.85
N GLU A 16 14.11 -24.29 -22.79
CA GLU A 16 14.30 -22.87 -22.56
C GLU A 16 13.44 -22.57 -21.33
N GLN A 17 14.09 -22.17 -20.24
CA GLN A 17 13.43 -21.86 -18.99
C GLN A 17 12.68 -20.56 -19.26
N VAL A 18 11.54 -20.66 -19.94
CA VAL A 18 10.60 -19.56 -20.11
C VAL A 18 10.35 -19.10 -18.69
N ASN A 19 10.80 -17.89 -18.36
CA ASN A 19 10.44 -17.22 -17.12
C ASN A 19 8.93 -17.04 -17.14
N ARG A 20 8.20 -18.09 -16.73
CA ARG A 20 6.76 -18.08 -16.60
C ARG A 20 6.47 -17.16 -15.43
N LEU A 21 5.83 -16.03 -15.72
CA LEU A 21 5.29 -15.16 -14.70
C LEU A 21 3.98 -15.75 -14.19
N ALA A 22 3.67 -15.51 -12.92
CA ALA A 22 2.40 -15.91 -12.36
C ALA A 22 1.29 -15.16 -13.10
N VAL A 23 0.35 -15.88 -13.72
CA VAL A 23 -0.78 -15.26 -14.39
C VAL A 23 -1.88 -15.09 -13.36
N VAL A 24 -2.24 -13.84 -13.05
CA VAL A 24 -3.38 -13.56 -12.17
C VAL A 24 -4.66 -13.70 -12.99
N GLU A 25 -5.54 -14.59 -12.54
CA GLU A 25 -6.89 -14.78 -13.09
C GLU A 25 -7.86 -13.75 -12.53
N THR A 26 -7.77 -13.46 -11.23
CA THR A 26 -8.68 -12.50 -10.58
C THR A 26 -7.98 -11.78 -9.43
N TYR A 27 -8.10 -10.45 -9.44
CA TYR A 27 -7.63 -9.59 -8.36
C TYR A 27 -8.72 -9.39 -7.30
N PRO A 28 -8.34 -9.14 -6.03
CA PRO A 28 -9.28 -8.73 -5.00
C PRO A 28 -9.99 -7.41 -5.37
N PRO A 29 -11.20 -7.15 -4.83
CA PRO A 29 -11.92 -5.92 -5.12
C PRO A 29 -11.13 -4.69 -4.66
N PHE A 30 -11.15 -3.61 -5.46
CA PHE A 30 -10.38 -2.40 -5.21
C PHE A 30 -10.56 -1.79 -3.81
N GLY A 31 -11.73 -1.99 -3.19
CA GLY A 31 -12.04 -1.51 -1.83
C GLY A 31 -11.03 -1.98 -0.77
N SER A 32 -10.44 -3.16 -0.96
CA SER A 32 -9.39 -3.69 -0.08
C SER A 32 -8.07 -2.89 -0.13
N LEU A 33 -7.88 -2.05 -1.15
CA LEU A 33 -6.71 -1.16 -1.29
C LEU A 33 -6.90 0.19 -0.63
N VAL A 34 -8.15 0.61 -0.36
CA VAL A 34 -8.46 1.95 0.18
C VAL A 34 -7.68 2.26 1.46
N PRO A 35 -7.60 1.37 2.46
CA PRO A 35 -6.80 1.60 3.67
C PRO A 35 -5.33 1.92 3.40
N LEU A 36 -4.75 1.25 2.40
CA LEU A 36 -3.35 1.41 2.05
C LEU A 36 -3.10 2.77 1.36
N THR A 37 -3.99 3.18 0.45
CA THR A 37 -3.85 4.45 -0.30
C THR A 37 -3.76 5.68 0.60
N GLY A 38 -4.43 5.64 1.76
CA GLY A 38 -4.39 6.71 2.73
C GLY A 38 -2.97 6.98 3.25
N VAL A 39 -2.30 5.95 3.78
CA VAL A 39 -0.95 6.09 4.38
C VAL A 39 0.03 6.61 3.34
N PHE A 40 -0.17 6.19 2.10
CA PHE A 40 0.74 6.54 1.01
C PHE A 40 0.50 7.93 0.50
N SER A 41 -0.74 8.41 0.52
CA SER A 41 -1.00 9.81 0.25
C SER A 41 -0.42 10.70 1.35
N LEU A 42 -0.43 10.26 2.62
CA LEU A 42 0.27 10.95 3.71
C LEU A 42 1.79 10.97 3.45
N ALA A 43 2.38 9.83 3.09
CA ALA A 43 3.79 9.75 2.71
C ALA A 43 4.13 10.63 1.49
N GLN A 44 3.32 10.61 0.44
CA GLN A 44 3.55 11.43 -0.75
C GLN A 44 3.49 12.93 -0.43
N THR A 45 2.56 13.33 0.43
CA THR A 45 2.47 14.71 0.91
C THR A 45 3.72 15.08 1.69
N ALA A 46 4.19 14.20 2.58
CA ALA A 46 5.42 14.41 3.35
C ALA A 46 6.68 14.49 2.47
N ALA A 47 6.76 13.72 1.38
CA ALA A 47 7.90 13.75 0.45
C ALA A 47 8.01 15.07 -0.33
N ARG A 48 6.89 15.79 -0.51
CA ARG A 48 6.86 17.07 -1.24
C ARG A 48 7.23 18.26 -0.38
N ILE A 49 7.24 18.09 0.95
CA ILE A 49 7.64 19.13 1.89
C ILE A 49 9.16 19.31 1.76
N THR A 50 9.56 20.49 1.29
CA THR A 50 10.97 20.85 1.10
C THR A 50 11.47 21.86 2.13
N ALA A 51 10.55 22.51 2.86
CA ALA A 51 10.85 23.49 3.90
C ALA A 51 10.63 22.92 5.31
N PRO A 52 11.57 23.11 6.27
CA PRO A 52 11.43 22.63 7.64
C PRO A 52 10.16 23.12 8.37
N GLY A 53 9.65 24.30 8.01
CA GLY A 53 8.46 24.90 8.63
C GLY A 53 7.11 24.27 8.25
N GLU A 54 7.07 23.40 7.23
CA GLU A 54 5.85 22.71 6.79
C GLU A 54 5.68 21.32 7.42
N LEU A 55 6.74 20.78 8.05
CA LEU A 55 6.69 19.51 8.77
C LEU A 55 5.75 19.45 9.99
N PRO A 56 5.53 20.51 10.81
CA PRO A 56 4.81 20.38 12.07
C PRO A 56 3.39 19.82 11.97
N GLY A 57 2.66 20.11 10.88
CA GLY A 57 1.32 19.54 10.67
C GLY A 57 1.33 18.06 10.28
N MET A 58 2.39 17.60 9.63
CA MET A 58 2.55 16.22 9.14
C MET A 58 3.25 15.32 10.16
N SER A 59 4.16 15.88 10.97
CA SER A 59 4.82 15.17 12.07
C SER A 59 3.82 14.69 13.11
N VAL A 60 2.78 15.49 13.40
CA VAL A 60 1.68 15.10 14.29
C VAL A 60 0.91 13.89 13.74
N ARG A 61 0.68 13.80 12.42
CA ARG A 61 -0.09 12.70 11.81
C ARG A 61 0.72 11.42 11.69
N PHE A 62 1.95 11.48 11.16
CA PHE A 62 2.84 10.31 11.14
C PHE A 62 3.22 9.84 12.56
N GLY A 63 3.42 10.78 13.48
CA GLY A 63 3.79 10.50 14.88
C GLY A 63 2.72 9.77 15.68
N LYS A 64 1.43 9.94 15.31
CA LYS A 64 0.28 9.26 15.94
C LYS A 64 0.12 7.80 15.54
N LEU A 65 0.76 7.34 14.46
CA LEU A 65 0.65 5.95 14.02
C LEU A 65 1.22 5.01 15.09
N THR A 66 0.37 4.12 15.59
CA THR A 66 0.76 3.09 16.57
C THR A 66 1.34 1.87 15.87
N ASN A 67 1.95 0.96 16.63
CA ASN A 67 2.36 -0.33 16.05
C ASN A 67 1.13 -1.14 15.61
N ASP A 68 0.02 -1.05 16.34
CA ASP A 68 -1.24 -1.70 15.98
C ASP A 68 -1.77 -1.21 14.62
N ASP A 69 -1.64 0.10 14.33
CA ASP A 69 -2.00 0.63 13.01
C ASP A 69 -1.10 0.03 11.91
N LEU A 70 0.21 -0.07 12.15
CA LEU A 70 1.15 -0.68 11.21
C LEU A 70 0.83 -2.16 10.97
N ASP A 71 0.49 -2.90 12.03
CA ASP A 71 0.10 -4.30 11.92
C ASP A 71 -1.25 -4.48 11.22
N ALA A 72 -2.18 -3.55 11.41
CA ALA A 72 -3.43 -3.51 10.65
C ALA A 72 -3.16 -3.30 9.15
N TYR A 73 -2.24 -2.40 8.77
CA TYR A 73 -1.83 -2.25 7.36
C TYR A 73 -1.16 -3.52 6.81
N ARG A 74 -0.31 -4.19 7.59
CA ARG A 74 0.30 -5.48 7.19
C ARG A 74 -0.77 -6.54 6.97
N PHE A 75 -1.76 -6.59 7.85
CA PHE A 75 -2.89 -7.50 7.73
C PHE A 75 -3.69 -7.22 6.45
N VAL A 76 -4.01 -5.96 6.15
CA VAL A 76 -4.71 -5.59 4.91
C VAL A 76 -3.92 -6.02 3.66
N CYS A 77 -2.61 -5.75 3.61
CA CYS A 77 -1.75 -6.24 2.53
C CYS A 77 -1.79 -7.77 2.41
N THR A 78 -1.72 -8.46 3.53
CA THR A 78 -1.75 -9.93 3.58
C THR A 78 -3.06 -10.48 3.05
N GLN A 79 -4.18 -9.89 3.46
CA GLN A 79 -5.51 -10.25 2.96
C GLN A 79 -5.63 -9.98 1.46
N TYR A 80 -5.15 -8.81 0.99
CA TYR A 80 -5.13 -8.49 -0.43
C TYR A 80 -4.36 -9.56 -1.23
N ILE A 81 -3.11 -9.86 -0.84
CA ILE A 81 -2.27 -10.85 -1.53
C ILE A 81 -2.88 -12.25 -1.47
N GLY A 82 -3.48 -12.61 -0.34
CA GLY A 82 -4.11 -13.92 -0.12
C GLY A 82 -5.34 -14.16 -1.00
N LEU A 83 -6.06 -13.10 -1.36
CA LEU A 83 -7.28 -13.16 -2.18
C LEU A 83 -7.01 -13.16 -3.69
N ILE A 84 -5.75 -12.99 -4.13
CA ILE A 84 -5.38 -13.09 -5.54
C ILE A 84 -5.58 -14.53 -6.02
N ARG A 85 -6.34 -14.70 -7.11
CA ARG A 85 -6.52 -15.98 -7.80
C ARG A 85 -5.59 -16.05 -9.01
N TYR A 86 -4.86 -17.15 -9.14
CA TYR A 86 -3.89 -17.35 -10.23
C TYR A 86 -4.42 -18.39 -11.19
N ALA A 87 -4.27 -18.14 -12.50
CA ALA A 87 -4.54 -19.09 -13.55
C ALA A 87 -3.39 -20.11 -13.62
N ASP A 88 -3.72 -21.40 -13.68
CA ASP A 88 -2.77 -22.52 -13.79
C ASP A 88 -1.60 -22.41 -12.78
N PRO A 89 -1.86 -22.62 -11.48
CA PRO A 89 -0.94 -22.27 -10.41
C PRO A 89 0.24 -23.24 -10.35
N ASP A 90 1.29 -22.98 -11.13
CA ASP A 90 2.61 -23.47 -10.78
C ASP A 90 2.98 -22.89 -9.40
N GLU A 91 2.96 -23.75 -8.38
CA GLU A 91 3.13 -23.37 -6.98
C GLU A 91 4.42 -22.58 -6.74
N LYS A 92 5.50 -22.88 -7.49
CA LYS A 92 6.76 -22.16 -7.35
C LYS A 92 6.64 -20.73 -7.87
N VAL A 93 6.05 -20.57 -9.04
CA VAL A 93 5.87 -19.27 -9.70
C VAL A 93 4.93 -18.39 -8.89
N VAL A 94 3.80 -18.94 -8.43
CA VAL A 94 2.85 -18.25 -7.54
C VAL A 94 3.51 -17.90 -6.20
N GLY A 95 4.33 -18.80 -5.66
CA GLY A 95 5.10 -18.56 -4.44
C GLY A 95 6.05 -17.37 -4.55
N TYR A 96 6.80 -17.26 -5.66
CA TYR A 96 7.70 -16.13 -5.91
C TYR A 96 6.95 -14.81 -6.06
N ASP A 97 5.82 -14.79 -6.78
CA ASP A 97 5.01 -13.58 -6.95
C ASP A 97 4.45 -13.09 -5.60
N LYS A 98 3.85 -13.99 -4.82
CA LYS A 98 3.36 -13.66 -3.47
C LYS A 98 4.48 -13.15 -2.57
N ALA A 99 5.63 -13.81 -2.56
CA ALA A 99 6.79 -13.39 -1.75
C ALA A 99 7.27 -11.99 -2.12
N GLY A 100 7.32 -11.66 -3.42
CA GLY A 100 7.67 -10.32 -3.90
C GLY A 100 6.69 -9.25 -3.40
N ARG A 101 5.38 -9.51 -3.49
CA ARG A 101 4.33 -8.61 -2.99
C ARG A 101 4.42 -8.40 -1.48
N PHE A 102 4.61 -9.48 -0.72
CA PHE A 102 4.75 -9.43 0.73
C PHE A 102 5.95 -8.58 1.14
N LYS A 103 7.11 -8.83 0.53
CA LYS A 103 8.32 -8.06 0.80
C LYS A 103 8.13 -6.58 0.50
N ALA A 104 7.54 -6.24 -0.65
CA ALA A 104 7.29 -4.86 -1.04
C ALA A 104 6.39 -4.12 -0.03
N CYS A 105 5.32 -4.77 0.44
CA CYS A 105 4.47 -4.16 1.46
C CYS A 105 5.15 -4.07 2.84
N ASP A 106 5.84 -5.13 3.29
CA ASP A 106 6.49 -5.11 4.61
C ASP A 106 7.62 -4.07 4.67
N ASP A 107 8.43 -3.95 3.62
CA ASP A 107 9.47 -2.93 3.52
C ASP A 107 8.88 -1.51 3.57
N ALA A 108 7.72 -1.29 2.96
CA ALA A 108 7.01 -0.02 2.98
C ALA A 108 6.48 0.32 4.38
N ILE A 109 5.83 -0.64 5.05
CA ILE A 109 5.29 -0.43 6.41
C ILE A 109 6.43 -0.26 7.43
N ALA A 110 7.54 -0.99 7.26
CA ALA A 110 8.74 -0.78 8.04
C ALA A 110 9.31 0.64 7.85
N ALA A 111 9.28 1.17 6.62
CA ALA A 111 9.68 2.56 6.36
C ALA A 111 8.74 3.58 7.01
N VAL A 112 7.41 3.33 7.06
CA VAL A 112 6.47 4.14 7.83
C VAL A 112 6.83 4.16 9.31
N GLY A 113 7.14 3.00 9.89
CA GLY A 113 7.57 2.88 11.29
C GLY A 113 8.86 3.65 11.57
N ARG A 114 9.86 3.54 10.69
CA ARG A 114 11.10 4.32 10.81
C ARG A 114 10.89 5.81 10.65
N ALA A 115 10.04 6.24 9.71
CA ALA A 115 9.69 7.66 9.54
C ALA A 115 9.04 8.23 10.81
N ARG A 116 8.11 7.48 11.42
CA ARG A 116 7.52 7.83 12.73
C ARG A 116 8.59 7.92 13.83
N ASP A 117 9.49 6.95 13.89
CA ASP A 117 10.50 6.88 14.95
C ASP A 117 11.55 8.00 14.82
N VAL A 118 11.83 8.46 13.60
CA VAL A 118 12.61 9.68 13.35
C VAL A 118 11.89 10.88 13.96
N LEU A 119 10.59 11.07 13.67
CA LEU A 119 9.82 12.19 14.20
C LEU A 119 9.74 12.24 15.72
N LYS A 120 9.66 11.08 16.39
CA LYS A 120 9.65 11.00 17.87
C LYS A 120 10.97 11.39 18.52
N LYS A 121 12.08 11.38 17.77
CA LYS A 121 13.41 11.79 18.27
C LYS A 121 13.65 13.30 18.14
N THR A 122 12.88 13.98 17.29
CA THR A 122 13.08 15.39 16.89
C THR A 122 12.47 16.42 17.86
N ASP A 123 11.97 16.00 19.02
CA ASP A 123 11.55 16.91 20.11
C ASP A 123 12.72 17.65 20.81
N ALA A 124 13.97 17.46 20.35
CA ALA A 124 15.17 18.13 20.85
C ALA A 124 15.61 19.30 19.94
N LYS A 125 15.70 20.50 20.51
CA LYS A 125 15.89 21.80 19.81
C LYS A 125 17.22 21.98 19.05
N ASP A 126 17.09 22.70 17.93
CA ASP A 126 17.98 23.69 17.29
C ASP A 126 19.14 23.32 16.33
N GLU A 127 19.66 22.10 16.24
CA GLU A 127 20.54 21.69 15.10
C GLU A 127 20.22 20.26 14.60
N ALA A 128 19.65 19.41 15.47
CA ALA A 128 19.16 18.08 15.14
C ALA A 128 18.00 18.09 14.12
N GLN A 129 17.23 19.17 14.05
CA GLN A 129 16.03 19.26 13.22
C GLN A 129 16.29 19.11 11.71
N LYS A 130 17.37 19.69 11.17
CA LYS A 130 17.67 19.57 9.72
C LYS A 130 18.13 18.15 9.34
N ALA A 131 18.93 17.52 10.19
CA ALA A 131 19.36 16.13 9.99
C ALA A 131 18.16 15.17 10.09
N ASP A 132 17.27 15.40 11.04
CA ASP A 132 16.05 14.62 11.24
C ASP A 132 15.05 14.79 10.09
N VAL A 133 14.94 15.99 9.51
CA VAL A 133 14.11 16.22 8.30
C VAL A 133 14.65 15.43 7.11
N THR A 134 15.97 15.42 6.91
CA THR A 134 16.59 14.66 5.81
C THR A 134 16.38 13.15 6.00
N ALA A 135 16.56 12.66 7.23
CA ALA A 135 16.29 11.26 7.58
C ALA A 135 14.81 10.90 7.38
N PHE A 136 13.90 11.77 7.81
CA PHE A 136 12.46 11.59 7.62
C PHE A 136 12.09 11.54 6.13
N GLN A 137 12.57 12.50 5.33
CA GLN A 137 12.34 12.52 3.87
C GLN A 137 12.88 11.27 3.17
N LYS A 138 14.04 10.75 3.62
CA LYS A 138 14.61 9.50 3.12
C LYS A 138 13.69 8.32 3.38
N GLU A 139 13.21 8.17 4.61
CA GLU A 139 12.29 7.09 4.95
C GLU A 139 10.96 7.22 4.20
N VAL A 140 10.42 8.44 4.08
CA VAL A 140 9.22 8.70 3.31
C VAL A 140 9.39 8.39 1.82
N SER A 141 10.56 8.68 1.26
CA SER A 141 10.89 8.29 -0.13
C SER A 141 10.95 6.78 -0.29
N ALA A 142 11.50 6.06 0.71
CA ALA A 142 11.54 4.60 0.71
C ALA A 142 10.14 3.97 0.76
N ILE A 143 9.20 4.57 1.49
CA ILE A 143 7.77 4.16 1.45
C ILE A 143 7.29 4.17 -0.01
N GLY A 144 7.49 5.29 -0.72
CA GLY A 144 7.05 5.44 -2.12
C GLY A 144 7.67 4.42 -3.07
N VAL A 145 8.97 4.16 -2.97
CA VAL A 145 9.67 3.20 -3.85
C VAL A 145 9.18 1.77 -3.62
N ASN A 146 9.09 1.33 -2.36
CA ASN A 146 8.70 -0.05 -2.03
C ASN A 146 7.25 -0.33 -2.46
N LEU A 147 6.38 0.66 -2.35
CA LEU A 147 4.98 0.51 -2.75
C LEU A 147 4.73 0.69 -4.22
N ALA A 148 5.53 1.49 -4.92
CA ALA A 148 5.50 1.47 -6.38
C ALA A 148 5.76 0.04 -6.88
N GLY A 149 6.66 -0.70 -6.22
CA GLY A 149 6.85 -2.14 -6.45
C GLY A 149 5.60 -2.98 -6.15
N PHE A 150 4.93 -2.75 -5.02
CA PHE A 150 3.68 -3.45 -4.68
C PHE A 150 2.52 -3.15 -5.66
N PHE A 151 2.34 -1.88 -6.01
CA PHE A 151 1.26 -1.40 -6.87
C PHE A 151 1.48 -1.69 -8.36
N ALA A 152 2.73 -1.79 -8.81
CA ALA A 152 3.03 -2.25 -10.18
C ALA A 152 2.47 -3.66 -10.44
N LEU A 153 2.21 -4.42 -9.39
CA LEU A 153 1.67 -5.78 -9.46
C LEU A 153 0.13 -5.81 -9.33
N ILE A 154 -0.53 -4.66 -9.24
CA ILE A 154 -1.99 -4.48 -9.10
C ILE A 154 -2.54 -3.86 -10.39
N PRO A 155 -3.78 -4.17 -10.82
CA PRO A 155 -4.41 -3.49 -11.94
C PRO A 155 -4.47 -1.99 -11.72
N GLN A 156 -3.92 -1.22 -12.66
CA GLN A 156 -3.84 0.24 -12.54
C GLN A 156 -5.22 0.88 -12.33
N GLY A 157 -6.28 0.34 -12.96
CA GLY A 157 -7.65 0.83 -12.78
C GLY A 157 -8.18 0.71 -11.34
N ASP A 158 -7.85 -0.37 -10.65
CA ASP A 158 -8.27 -0.59 -9.27
C ASP A 158 -7.54 0.36 -8.32
N PHE A 159 -6.25 0.59 -8.57
CA PHE A 159 -5.48 1.56 -7.81
C PHE A 159 -6.02 2.99 -7.97
N VAL A 160 -6.33 3.41 -9.20
CA VAL A 160 -6.91 4.74 -9.47
C VAL A 160 -8.27 4.89 -8.78
N LYS A 161 -9.11 3.85 -8.80
CA LYS A 161 -10.40 3.85 -8.08
C LYS A 161 -10.22 3.96 -6.57
N ALA A 162 -9.31 3.17 -5.99
CA ALA A 162 -9.03 3.22 -4.56
C ALA A 162 -8.50 4.60 -4.13
N LEU A 163 -7.60 5.18 -4.92
CA LEU A 163 -7.06 6.53 -4.67
C LEU A 163 -8.15 7.60 -4.76
N SER A 164 -9.01 7.52 -5.78
CA SER A 164 -10.13 8.45 -5.95
C SER A 164 -11.11 8.36 -4.79
N LEU A 165 -11.46 7.14 -4.36
CA LEU A 165 -12.33 6.95 -3.20
C LEU A 165 -11.67 7.51 -1.94
N SER A 166 -10.41 7.20 -1.65
CA SER A 166 -9.69 7.74 -0.50
C SER A 166 -9.68 9.28 -0.46
N GLN A 167 -9.52 9.93 -1.62
CA GLN A 167 -9.61 11.40 -1.72
C GLN A 167 -11.02 11.93 -1.43
N LYS A 168 -12.07 11.25 -1.94
CA LYS A 168 -13.46 11.62 -1.61
C LYS A 168 -13.70 11.52 -0.11
N LEU A 169 -13.29 10.41 0.51
CA LEU A 169 -13.41 10.18 1.95
C LEU A 169 -12.72 11.29 2.73
N ARG A 170 -11.48 11.65 2.38
CA ARG A 170 -10.75 12.77 3.00
C ARG A 170 -11.45 14.12 2.93
N ASN A 171 -12.14 14.40 1.83
CA ASN A 171 -12.89 15.64 1.72
C ASN A 171 -14.16 15.62 2.58
N MET A 172 -14.67 14.43 2.92
CA MET A 172 -15.85 14.23 3.77
C MET A 172 -15.52 14.28 5.25
N ASP A 173 -14.28 14.00 5.64
CA ASP A 173 -13.75 14.25 6.99
C ASP A 173 -13.59 15.76 7.22
N THR A 174 -14.64 16.36 7.77
CA THR A 174 -14.77 17.81 7.89
C THR A 174 -14.20 18.35 9.19
N ASP A 175 -14.23 17.55 10.25
CA ASP A 175 -13.64 17.88 11.54
C ASP A 175 -12.13 17.55 11.60
N LYS A 176 -11.62 16.85 10.58
CA LYS A 176 -10.21 16.48 10.40
C LYS A 176 -9.71 15.55 11.49
N ASP A 177 -10.61 14.75 12.06
CA ASP A 177 -10.27 13.77 13.08
C ASP A 177 -9.66 12.48 12.49
N ASN A 178 -9.61 12.37 11.14
CA ASN A 178 -9.12 11.21 10.38
C ASN A 178 -10.02 9.98 10.58
N GLN A 179 -11.30 10.22 10.86
CA GLN A 179 -12.35 9.22 10.88
C GLN A 179 -13.49 9.74 10.02
N LEU A 180 -14.45 8.86 9.77
CA LEU A 180 -15.70 9.26 9.13
C LEU A 180 -16.82 8.90 10.08
N SER A 181 -17.51 9.92 10.60
CA SER A 181 -18.75 9.76 11.33
C SER A 181 -19.89 9.27 10.43
N GLU A 182 -21.01 8.83 11.00
CA GLU A 182 -22.20 8.54 10.19
C GLU A 182 -22.77 9.81 9.59
N GLU A 183 -22.72 10.92 10.33
CA GLU A 183 -23.08 12.24 9.87
C GLU A 183 -22.22 12.66 8.66
N GLU A 184 -20.90 12.48 8.68
CA GLU A 184 -20.05 12.88 7.55
C GLU A 184 -20.28 12.04 6.29
N VAL A 185 -20.58 10.75 6.45
CA VAL A 185 -20.91 9.88 5.31
C VAL A 185 -22.29 10.19 4.72
N THR A 186 -23.23 10.66 5.54
CA THR A 186 -24.62 10.93 5.14
C THR A 186 -24.87 12.40 4.77
N THR A 187 -24.04 13.33 5.26
CA THR A 187 -24.28 14.77 5.11
C THR A 187 -23.68 15.29 3.81
N VAL A 188 -24.57 15.77 2.93
CA VAL A 188 -24.23 16.60 1.77
C VAL A 188 -23.95 18.02 2.29
N ARG A 189 -22.72 18.32 2.72
CA ARG A 189 -22.34 19.73 2.95
C ARG A 189 -22.23 20.43 1.60
N SER A 190 -22.68 21.69 1.55
CA SER A 190 -22.84 22.50 0.34
C SER A 190 -21.66 22.36 -0.63
N GLY A 191 -21.87 21.66 -1.75
CA GLY A 191 -20.87 21.46 -2.81
C GLY A 191 -20.33 20.04 -2.94
N MET A 192 -20.51 19.17 -1.93
CA MET A 192 -20.08 17.77 -1.99
C MET A 192 -21.22 16.86 -2.43
N LYS A 193 -20.99 16.03 -3.46
CA LYS A 193 -21.96 15.00 -3.85
C LYS A 193 -21.91 13.81 -2.89
N PRO A 194 -23.04 13.14 -2.61
CA PRO A 194 -23.03 11.88 -1.87
C PRO A 194 -22.15 10.84 -2.57
N LEU A 195 -21.62 9.88 -1.80
CA LEU A 195 -20.90 8.74 -2.35
C LEU A 195 -21.81 7.95 -3.31
N ALA A 196 -21.21 7.35 -4.34
CA ALA A 196 -21.92 6.37 -5.15
C ALA A 196 -22.28 5.15 -4.28
N GLN A 197 -23.29 4.37 -4.70
CA GLN A 197 -23.71 3.18 -3.95
C GLN A 197 -22.53 2.20 -3.77
N ASP A 198 -21.78 1.93 -4.83
CA ASP A 198 -20.59 1.06 -4.80
C ASP A 198 -19.53 1.56 -3.79
N ASP A 199 -19.31 2.88 -3.73
CA ASP A 199 -18.37 3.50 -2.79
C ASP A 199 -18.89 3.35 -1.33
N THR A 200 -20.21 3.46 -1.15
CA THR A 200 -20.87 3.31 0.16
C THR A 200 -20.75 1.88 0.68
N ASP A 201 -20.93 0.89 -0.20
CA ASP A 201 -20.81 -0.52 0.14
C ASP A 201 -19.36 -0.88 0.54
N VAL A 202 -18.38 -0.31 -0.15
CA VAL A 202 -16.96 -0.42 0.20
C VAL A 202 -16.67 0.18 1.57
N VAL A 203 -17.16 1.40 1.84
CA VAL A 203 -17.00 2.06 3.15
C VAL A 203 -17.64 1.23 4.26
N ALA A 204 -18.84 0.69 4.05
CA ALA A 204 -19.54 -0.17 4.99
C ALA A 204 -18.76 -1.46 5.27
N ALA A 205 -18.19 -2.09 4.24
CA ALA A 205 -17.36 -3.29 4.38
C ALA A 205 -16.08 -3.00 5.19
N LEU A 206 -15.42 -1.87 4.92
CA LEU A 206 -14.21 -1.46 5.64
C LEU A 206 -14.49 -1.12 7.11
N ARG A 207 -15.61 -0.45 7.42
CA ARG A 207 -16.05 -0.21 8.80
C ARG A 207 -16.27 -1.52 9.56
N LYS A 208 -16.93 -2.52 8.95
CA LYS A 208 -17.17 -3.84 9.57
C LYS A 208 -15.88 -4.59 9.90
N LEU A 209 -14.81 -4.36 9.14
CA LEU A 209 -13.50 -4.96 9.37
C LEU A 209 -12.68 -4.24 10.45
N GLY A 210 -13.24 -3.23 11.14
CA GLY A 210 -12.48 -2.37 12.05
C GLY A 210 -11.51 -1.42 11.34
N ALA A 211 -11.52 -1.40 10.00
CA ALA A 211 -10.70 -0.52 9.19
C ALA A 211 -11.27 0.91 9.08
N GLY A 212 -12.29 1.26 9.89
CA GLY A 212 -12.86 2.61 9.95
C GLY A 212 -11.82 3.69 10.25
N ARG A 213 -10.81 3.38 11.08
CA ARG A 213 -9.64 4.23 11.34
C ARG A 213 -8.63 4.29 10.19
N LEU A 214 -8.65 3.30 9.31
CA LEU A 214 -7.74 3.19 8.16
C LEU A 214 -8.33 3.84 6.89
N LEU A 215 -9.64 4.14 6.89
CA LEU A 215 -10.36 4.74 5.76
C LEU A 215 -9.78 6.10 5.35
N ILE A 216 -9.26 6.83 6.33
CA ILE A 216 -8.62 8.11 6.15
C ILE A 216 -7.51 8.23 7.20
N PRO A 217 -6.24 8.13 6.84
CA PRO A 217 -5.13 8.52 7.70
C PRO A 217 -4.69 9.96 7.41
#